data_AF-A0AAE6C208-F1
#
_entry.id   AF-A0AAE6C208-F1
#
_cell.length_a   1.000
_cell.length_b   1.000
_cell.length_c   1.000
_cell.angle_alpha   90.00
_cell.angle_beta   90.00
_cell.angle_gamma   90.00
#
_symmetry.space_group_name_H-M   'P 1'
#
loop_
_entity.id
_entity.type
_entity.pdbx_description
1 polymer ?
#
loop_
_entity_poly.entity_id
_entity_poly.type
_entity_poly.pdbx_seq_one_letter_code
_entity_poly.pdbx_strand_id
1 'polypeptide(L)' 'MANKVSTDKKEFAEALFMQGMPQNSIAEKVGVSANTVGKWVKDGCWGEKRAAMSITRKKSAE' A
#
# COMPACT_ATOMS: atom_id res chain seq x y z
N MET A 1 12.53 -21.86 -6.11
CA MET A 1 12.43 -20.40 -5.96
C MET A 1 10.96 -19.97 -5.92
N ALA A 2 10.19 -20.38 -4.90
CA ALA A 2 8.72 -20.36 -4.97
C ALA A 2 8.04 -19.14 -4.31
N ASN A 3 8.78 -18.23 -3.65
CA ASN A 3 8.15 -17.17 -2.84
C ASN A 3 8.45 -15.74 -3.29
N LYS A 4 9.20 -15.52 -4.38
CA LYS A 4 9.65 -14.18 -4.75
C LYS A 4 8.54 -13.33 -5.39
N VAL A 5 7.73 -13.95 -6.26
CA VAL A 5 6.62 -13.29 -6.97
C VAL A 5 5.63 -12.57 -6.05
N SER A 6 5.38 -13.11 -4.85
CA SER A 6 4.44 -12.51 -3.90
C SER A 6 4.99 -11.25 -3.24
N THR A 7 6.32 -11.20 -3.02
CA THR A 7 7.00 -10.05 -2.43
C THR A 7 7.07 -8.89 -3.43
N ASP A 8 7.50 -9.15 -4.66
CA ASP A 8 7.58 -8.11 -5.71
C ASP A 8 6.22 -7.42 -5.94
N LYS A 9 5.12 -8.20 -5.93
CA LYS A 9 3.76 -7.66 -6.08
C LYS A 9 3.32 -6.82 -4.88
N LYS A 10 3.66 -7.25 -3.65
CA LYS A 10 3.34 -6.52 -2.41
C LYS A 10 4.10 -5.19 -2.37
N GLU A 11 5.38 -5.19 -2.70
CA GLU A 11 6.21 -3.98 -2.74
C GLU A 11 5.72 -2.99 -3.82
N PHE A 12 5.39 -3.49 -5.01
CA PHE A 12 4.82 -2.66 -6.07
C PHE A 12 3.46 -2.05 -5.67
N ALA A 13 2.59 -2.85 -5.04
CA ALA A 13 1.33 -2.36 -4.52
C ALA A 13 1.50 -1.33 -3.38
N GLU A 14 2.48 -1.53 -2.49
CA GLU A 14 2.80 -0.58 -1.39
C GLU A 14 3.21 0.77 -1.97
N ALA A 15 4.11 0.77 -2.95
CA ALA A 15 4.57 2.00 -3.60
C ALA A 15 3.42 2.80 -4.24
N LEU A 16 2.48 2.11 -4.90
CA LEU A 16 1.31 2.76 -5.50
C LEU A 16 0.33 3.29 -4.44
N PHE A 17 0.15 2.56 -3.34
CA PHE A 17 -0.70 2.99 -2.24
C PHE A 17 -0.14 4.23 -1.52
N MET A 18 1.18 4.27 -1.30
CA MET A 18 1.88 5.43 -0.73
C MET A 18 1.75 6.68 -1.62
N GLN A 19 1.79 6.51 -2.95
CA GLN A 19 1.50 7.59 -3.92
C GLN A 19 0.05 8.07 -3.89
N GLY A 20 -0.84 7.27 -3.31
CA GLY A 20 -2.22 7.61 -3.11
C GLY A 20 -3.21 7.07 -4.11
N MET A 21 -2.79 6.07 -4.87
CA MET A 21 -3.66 5.33 -5.76
C MET A 21 -4.72 4.53 -4.97
N PRO A 22 -5.97 4.45 -5.46
CA PRO A 22 -6.99 3.61 -4.83
C PRO A 22 -6.67 2.12 -4.98
N GLN A 23 -7.04 1.32 -3.98
CA GLN A 23 -6.77 -0.13 -3.94
C GLN A 23 -7.32 -0.88 -5.16
N ASN A 24 -8.45 -0.44 -5.72
CA ASN A 24 -9.03 -1.01 -6.94
C ASN A 24 -8.05 -0.90 -8.13
N SER A 25 -7.57 0.30 -8.41
CA SER A 25 -6.60 0.53 -9.49
C SER A 25 -5.25 -0.16 -9.23
N ILE A 26 -4.82 -0.24 -7.96
CA ILE A 26 -3.61 -0.99 -7.60
C ILE A 26 -3.78 -2.48 -7.91
N ALA A 27 -4.94 -3.05 -7.59
CA ALA A 27 -5.25 -4.45 -7.84
C ALA A 27 -5.17 -4.78 -9.34
N GLU A 28 -5.76 -3.92 -10.19
CA GLU A 28 -5.67 -4.04 -11.65
C GLU A 28 -4.23 -3.93 -12.15
N LYS A 29 -3.45 -2.98 -11.63
CA LYS A 29 -2.07 -2.71 -12.06
C LYS A 29 -1.08 -3.79 -11.64
N VAL A 30 -1.29 -4.39 -10.48
CA VAL A 30 -0.46 -5.48 -9.92
C VAL A 30 -0.94 -6.85 -10.45
N GLY A 31 -2.15 -6.93 -11.01
CA GLY A 31 -2.76 -8.18 -11.47
C GLY A 31 -3.17 -9.10 -10.32
N VAL A 32 -3.75 -8.53 -9.26
CA VAL A 32 -4.28 -9.26 -8.09
C VAL A 32 -5.70 -8.79 -7.78
N SER A 33 -6.40 -9.49 -6.89
CA SER A 33 -7.74 -9.06 -6.46
C SER A 33 -7.66 -7.92 -5.44
N ALA A 34 -8.65 -7.02 -5.45
CA ALA A 34 -8.77 -5.95 -4.45
C ALA A 34 -8.75 -6.49 -3.00
N ASN A 35 -9.30 -7.69 -2.77
CA ASN A 35 -9.25 -8.37 -1.48
C ASN A 35 -7.81 -8.72 -1.03
N THR A 36 -6.93 -9.09 -1.97
CA THR A 36 -5.51 -9.34 -1.70
C THR A 36 -4.79 -8.04 -1.32
N VAL A 37 -5.05 -6.96 -2.06
CA VAL A 37 -4.51 -5.63 -1.72
C VAL A 37 -5.01 -5.17 -0.35
N GLY A 38 -6.29 -5.37 -0.04
CA GLY A 38 -6.86 -5.06 1.27
C GLY A 38 -6.20 -5.83 2.42
N LYS A 39 -5.89 -7.12 2.20
CA LYS A 39 -5.08 -7.91 3.15
C LYS A 39 -3.69 -7.31 3.34
N TRP A 40 -2.98 -6.95 2.28
CA TRP A 40 -1.64 -6.35 2.39
C TRP A 40 -1.64 -4.99 3.08
N VAL A 41 -2.64 -4.16 2.81
CA VAL A 41 -2.81 -2.85 3.45
C VAL A 41 -3.02 -3.00 4.96
N LYS A 42 -3.79 -4.02 5.37
CA LYS A 42 -4.09 -4.30 6.78
C LYS A 42 -2.91 -4.97 7.49
N ASP A 43 -2.26 -5.94 6.84
CA ASP A 43 -1.08 -6.66 7.32
C ASP A 43 0.16 -5.76 7.42
N GLY A 44 0.35 -4.86 6.45
CA GLY A 44 1.46 -3.92 6.38
C GLY A 44 1.18 -2.55 6.99
N CYS A 45 0.00 -2.34 7.59
CA CYS A 45 -0.44 -1.06 8.15
C CYS A 45 -0.25 0.13 7.19
N TRP A 46 -0.49 -0.06 5.89
CA TRP A 46 -0.20 0.98 4.90
C TRP A 46 -1.04 2.24 5.12
N GLY A 47 -2.28 2.08 5.57
CA GLY A 47 -3.15 3.19 5.94
C GLY A 47 -2.54 4.06 7.03
N GLU A 48 -1.97 3.43 8.06
CA GLU A 48 -1.32 4.12 9.17
C GLU A 48 0.02 4.73 8.75
N LYS A 49 0.84 4.04 7.95
CA LYS A 49 2.09 4.60 7.41
C LYS A 49 1.81 5.87 6.59
N ARG A 50 0.80 5.82 5.73
CA ARG A 50 0.37 6.97 4.92
C ARG A 50 -0.21 8.08 5.77
N ALA A 51 -1.06 7.73 6.74
CA ALA A 51 -1.61 8.69 7.70
C ALA A 51 -0.48 9.36 8.50
N ALA A 52 0.46 8.60 9.05
CA ALA A 52 1.62 9.12 9.76
C ALA A 52 2.46 10.08 8.91
N MET A 53 2.77 9.72 7.66
CA MET A 53 3.45 10.62 6.70
C MET A 53 2.66 11.92 6.48
N SER A 54 1.33 11.84 6.41
CA SER A 54 0.47 13.02 6.23
C SER A 54 0.28 13.84 7.51
N ILE A 55 0.31 13.21 8.69
CA ILE A 55 0.07 13.83 10.00
C ILE A 55 1.33 14.54 10.48
N THR A 56 2.52 13.96 10.28
CA THR A 56 3.78 14.66 10.56
C THR A 56 3.86 15.99 9.81
N ARG A 57 3.25 16.09 8.62
CA ARG A 57 3.22 17.35 7.87
C ARG A 57 2.22 18.38 8.42
N LYS A 58 1.20 17.96 9.18
CA LYS A 58 0.21 18.89 9.76
C LYS A 58 0.50 19.26 11.21
N LYS A 59 1.32 18.50 11.94
CA LYS A 59 1.53 18.71 13.39
C LYS A 59 2.80 19.50 13.78
N SER A 60 3.57 19.99 12.81
CA SER A 60 4.77 20.81 13.07
C SER A 60 4.54 22.32 12.85
N ALA A 61 3.30 22.74 12.68
CA ALA A 61 2.90 24.15 12.69
C ALA A 61 2.00 24.38 13.91
N GLU A 62 2.59 24.30 15.10
CA GLU A 62 2.10 25.01 16.29
C GLU A 62 3.29 25.74 16.91
#